data_AF-A0A1W6P0Y2-F1
#
_entry.id   AF-A0A1W6P0Y2-F1
#
_cell.length_a   1.000
_cell.length_b   1.000
_cell.length_c   1.000
_cell.angle_alpha   90.00
_cell.angle_beta   90.00
_cell.angle_gamma   90.00
#
_symmetry.space_group_name_H-M   'P 1'
#
loop_
_entity.id
_entity.type
_entity.pdbx_description
1 polymer ?
#
loop_
_entity_poly.entity_id
_entity_poly.type
_entity_poly.pdbx_seq_one_letter_code
_entity_poly.pdbx_strand_id
1 'polypeptide(L)'
;MTRNLALIASLLASVAAPALAEGTRNLSGELTYLQRIALPEGAALKAEVHGPHDVILAEAEIPTNGAQVPLPFTLEIAQDVAARLTLAIAFEGQPRWKAPQIDIAAGTDDVALGAIVATPYVAAGFESQFNCEGKIVGAGFVNDSVVLTLPDGSQRVLPQVIAASGAKFADPDNPDQTFFWNKGENATMRIDGILTECAGVAEAQAAPWHAGGTAHDGAGEWGIDVSDDNYTLTRTGEDDVVGVLPAPQWRDGAVVWDVADPGMTLRTTQAICTGADGMPHPETVSLTLGDGPALQGCGGDPAVLLQGADWKVVDLLGKGVPSDGDGVIRFAPDGSVSGKSFCNNFIGSYEIGAEGLSMGHLASTLMICGAGADYREPEFLQTLRTAKTFTIADDGALELRGSDGAVMLRAVR
;
A
#
# COMPACT_ATOMS: atom_id res chain seq x y z
N MET A 1 11.22 79.48 -20.79
CA MET A 1 11.39 79.10 -19.37
C MET A 1 10.47 77.92 -19.10
N THR A 2 11.08 76.81 -18.73
CA THR A 2 10.60 75.43 -18.64
C THR A 2 9.54 75.22 -17.55
N ARG A 3 8.45 74.50 -17.87
CA ARG A 3 7.51 73.94 -16.88
C ARG A 3 7.73 72.43 -16.77
N ASN A 4 8.03 72.00 -15.55
CA ASN A 4 8.15 70.62 -15.10
C ASN A 4 6.83 69.85 -15.26
N LEU A 5 6.89 68.63 -15.79
CA LEU A 5 5.98 67.55 -15.45
C LEU A 5 6.81 66.39 -14.91
N ALA A 6 6.58 66.03 -13.65
CA ALA A 6 7.17 64.88 -12.99
C ALA A 6 6.37 63.63 -13.36
N LEU A 7 7.05 62.60 -13.86
CA LEU A 7 6.49 61.28 -14.10
C LEU A 7 6.76 60.43 -12.85
N ILE A 8 5.71 60.04 -12.13
CA ILE A 8 5.79 59.09 -11.01
C ILE A 8 5.71 57.68 -11.61
N ALA A 9 6.83 56.95 -11.58
CA ALA A 9 6.87 55.54 -11.93
C ALA A 9 6.57 54.71 -10.68
N SER A 10 5.38 54.11 -10.64
CA SER A 10 5.00 53.15 -9.60
C SER A 10 5.64 51.79 -9.90
N LEU A 11 6.66 51.42 -9.14
CA LEU A 11 7.24 50.07 -9.14
C LEU A 11 6.25 49.12 -8.43
N LEU A 12 5.56 48.26 -9.18
CA LEU A 12 4.88 47.10 -8.61
C LEU A 12 5.95 46.06 -8.25
N ALA A 13 6.27 45.96 -6.96
CA ALA A 13 7.03 44.84 -6.43
C ALA A 13 6.10 43.62 -6.36
N SER A 14 6.25 42.69 -7.30
CA SER A 14 5.70 41.34 -7.22
C SER A 14 6.40 40.61 -6.06
N VAL A 15 5.75 40.50 -4.92
CA VAL A 15 6.20 39.63 -3.84
C VAL A 15 5.82 38.21 -4.25
N ALA A 16 6.75 37.49 -4.86
CA ALA A 16 6.66 36.04 -4.95
C ALA A 16 6.75 35.50 -3.51
N ALA A 17 5.68 34.86 -3.03
CA ALA A 17 5.78 34.08 -1.81
C ALA A 17 6.84 32.99 -2.03
N PRO A 18 7.70 32.70 -1.04
CA PRO A 18 8.61 31.58 -1.17
C PRO A 18 7.75 30.31 -1.20
N ALA A 19 7.82 29.56 -2.30
CA ALA A 19 7.45 28.16 -2.28
C ALA A 19 8.27 27.52 -1.15
N LEU A 20 7.61 26.90 -0.18
CA LEU A 20 8.29 26.07 0.80
C LEU A 20 8.95 24.96 -0.02
N ALA A 21 10.28 24.99 -0.13
CA ALA A 21 11.01 23.92 -0.78
C ALA A 21 10.69 22.64 0.00
N GLU A 22 10.05 21.67 -0.66
CA GLU A 22 9.85 20.34 -0.09
C GLU A 22 11.23 19.80 0.32
N GLY A 23 11.34 19.33 1.56
CA GLY A 23 12.55 18.65 1.99
C GLY A 23 12.74 17.40 1.15
N THR A 24 13.97 17.16 0.69
CA THR A 24 14.34 15.91 0.00
C THR A 24 15.29 15.09 0.85
N ARG A 25 15.31 13.77 0.61
CA ARG A 25 16.23 12.81 1.22
C ARG A 25 16.77 11.87 0.15
N ASN A 26 17.95 11.32 0.40
CA ASN A 26 18.60 10.38 -0.51
C ASN A 26 18.31 8.94 -0.14
N LEU A 27 18.04 8.11 -1.14
CA LEU A 27 18.13 6.66 -1.08
C LEU A 27 19.40 6.21 -1.79
N SER A 28 20.29 5.51 -1.09
CA SER A 28 21.57 5.06 -1.64
C SER A 28 21.78 3.57 -1.43
N GLY A 29 22.46 2.93 -2.36
CA GLY A 29 22.75 1.50 -2.28
C GLY A 29 23.54 1.00 -3.47
N GLU A 30 23.72 -0.32 -3.52
CA GLU A 30 24.41 -0.99 -4.61
C GLU A 30 23.62 -2.23 -5.06
N LEU A 31 23.38 -2.36 -6.37
CA LEU A 31 22.69 -3.50 -6.96
C LEU A 31 23.69 -4.55 -7.44
N THR A 32 23.50 -5.81 -7.03
CA THR A 32 24.38 -6.93 -7.40
C THR A 32 23.59 -8.18 -7.79
N TYR A 33 24.27 -9.20 -8.31
CA TYR A 33 23.71 -10.55 -8.51
C TYR A 33 24.79 -11.62 -8.28
N LEU A 34 24.37 -12.87 -8.04
CA LEU A 34 25.29 -13.95 -7.65
C LEU A 34 25.92 -14.70 -8.83
N GLN A 35 25.28 -14.64 -10.00
CA GLN A 35 25.72 -15.34 -11.21
C GLN A 35 27.05 -14.78 -11.73
N ARG A 36 27.94 -15.63 -12.23
CA ARG A 36 29.22 -15.22 -12.82
C ARG A 36 29.09 -14.86 -14.30
N ILE A 37 28.20 -13.93 -14.59
CA ILE A 37 27.89 -13.44 -15.95
C ILE A 37 28.29 -11.97 -16.02
N ALA A 38 28.93 -11.55 -17.11
CA ALA A 38 29.27 -10.14 -17.32
C ALA A 38 28.08 -9.38 -17.92
N LEU A 39 27.90 -8.13 -17.50
CA LEU A 39 26.94 -7.20 -18.10
C LEU A 39 27.42 -6.75 -19.49
N PRO A 40 26.52 -6.69 -20.49
CA PRO A 40 26.84 -6.14 -21.80
C PRO A 40 27.01 -4.61 -21.76
N GLU A 41 27.64 -4.04 -22.80
CA GLU A 41 27.93 -2.59 -22.90
C GLU A 41 26.67 -1.71 -22.90
N GLY A 42 25.52 -2.24 -23.33
CA GLY A 42 24.22 -1.56 -23.32
C GLY A 42 23.38 -1.79 -22.06
N ALA A 43 23.96 -2.30 -20.98
CA ALA A 43 23.24 -2.50 -19.72
C ALA A 43 23.05 -1.17 -18.97
N ALA A 44 21.88 -1.03 -18.34
CA ALA A 44 21.54 0.08 -17.45
C ALA A 44 20.88 -0.45 -16.17
N LEU A 45 21.14 0.21 -15.05
CA LEU A 45 20.35 0.08 -13.84
C LEU A 45 19.09 0.93 -14.01
N LYS A 46 17.92 0.32 -13.80
CA LYS A 46 16.63 1.02 -13.74
C LYS A 46 16.15 1.05 -12.30
N ALA A 47 15.75 2.23 -11.85
CA ALA A 47 15.21 2.44 -10.51
C ALA A 47 13.93 3.25 -10.60
N GLU A 48 12.89 2.78 -9.93
CA GLU A 48 11.60 3.43 -9.82
C GLU A 48 11.22 3.48 -8.35
N VAL A 49 10.83 4.66 -7.87
CA VAL A 49 10.34 4.88 -6.52
C VAL A 49 8.91 5.35 -6.59
N HIS A 50 8.00 4.50 -6.11
CA HIS A 50 6.57 4.75 -6.10
C HIS A 50 6.12 5.12 -4.69
N GLY A 51 5.29 6.14 -4.58
CA GLY A 51 4.68 6.60 -3.35
C GLY A 51 3.26 6.07 -3.15
N PRO A 52 2.48 6.74 -2.30
CA PRO A 52 1.05 6.47 -2.14
C PRO A 52 0.33 6.62 -3.48
N HIS A 53 -0.73 5.82 -3.69
CA HIS A 53 -1.48 5.82 -4.97
C HIS A 53 -0.60 5.58 -6.21
N ASP A 54 0.51 4.86 -6.03
CA ASP A 54 1.46 4.51 -7.08
C ASP A 54 2.11 5.71 -7.81
N VAL A 55 2.11 6.89 -7.18
CA VAL A 55 2.73 8.10 -7.74
C VAL A 55 4.24 7.92 -7.89
N ILE A 56 4.80 8.29 -9.04
CA ILE A 56 6.25 8.25 -9.24
C ILE A 56 6.88 9.41 -8.44
N LEU A 57 7.68 9.07 -7.44
CA LEU A 57 8.47 10.02 -6.64
C LEU A 57 9.85 10.26 -7.24
N ALA A 58 10.44 9.20 -7.83
CA ALA A 58 11.70 9.28 -8.56
C ALA A 58 11.79 8.14 -9.58
N GLU A 59 12.41 8.43 -10.71
CA GLU A 59 12.76 7.44 -11.73
C GLU A 59 14.18 7.72 -12.22
N ALA A 60 14.97 6.66 -12.40
CA ALA A 60 16.31 6.77 -12.94
C ALA A 60 16.66 5.60 -13.85
N GLU A 61 17.27 5.92 -14.98
CA GLU A 61 17.96 4.96 -15.84
C GLU A 61 19.44 5.34 -15.88
N ILE A 62 20.28 4.50 -15.27
CA ILE A 62 21.71 4.73 -15.07
C ILE A 62 22.51 3.78 -15.97
N PRO A 63 23.09 4.25 -17.09
CA PRO A 63 23.91 3.42 -17.96
C PRO A 63 25.13 2.89 -17.20
N THR A 64 25.40 1.60 -17.35
CA THR A 64 26.58 0.97 -16.70
C THR A 64 27.89 1.44 -17.31
N ASN A 65 27.90 1.86 -18.58
CA ASN A 65 29.11 2.26 -19.32
C ASN A 65 30.24 1.21 -19.21
N GLY A 66 29.87 -0.07 -19.23
CA GLY A 66 30.80 -1.20 -19.08
C GLY A 66 31.14 -1.59 -17.64
N ALA A 67 30.69 -0.84 -16.63
CA ALA A 67 30.81 -1.21 -15.23
C ALA A 67 30.09 -2.54 -14.96
N GLN A 68 30.66 -3.32 -14.05
CA GLN A 68 30.10 -4.60 -13.61
C GLN A 68 29.55 -4.46 -12.19
N VAL A 69 28.69 -5.38 -11.79
CA VAL A 69 28.16 -5.41 -10.42
C VAL A 69 29.29 -5.50 -9.37
N PRO A 70 29.14 -4.89 -8.19
CA PRO A 70 27.98 -4.12 -7.73
C PRO A 70 27.84 -2.73 -8.40
N LEU A 71 26.61 -2.35 -8.77
CA LEU A 71 26.28 -1.08 -9.42
C LEU A 71 25.72 -0.09 -8.39
N PRO A 72 26.44 1.00 -8.05
CA PRO A 72 25.95 1.98 -7.09
C PRO A 72 24.83 2.84 -7.68
N PHE A 73 23.91 3.27 -6.82
CA PHE A 73 22.88 4.25 -7.18
C PHE A 73 22.63 5.23 -6.03
N THR A 74 22.10 6.40 -6.37
CA THR A 74 21.56 7.37 -5.44
C THR A 74 20.34 8.01 -6.07
N LEU A 75 19.22 8.04 -5.35
CA LEU A 75 17.94 8.60 -5.80
C LEU A 75 17.53 9.65 -4.79
N GLU A 76 17.08 10.81 -5.27
CA GLU A 76 16.52 11.86 -4.43
C GLU A 76 14.99 11.73 -4.44
N ILE A 77 14.38 11.72 -3.25
CA ILE A 77 12.92 11.64 -3.08
C ILE A 77 12.45 12.66 -2.06
N ALA A 78 11.14 12.95 -2.03
CA ALA A 78 10.55 13.80 -1.01
C ALA A 78 10.72 13.20 0.40
N GLN A 79 10.82 14.06 1.43
CA GLN A 79 10.79 13.67 2.84
C GLN A 79 9.36 13.33 3.29
N ASP A 80 9.26 12.62 4.41
CA ASP A 80 8.00 12.31 5.11
C ASP A 80 6.93 11.59 4.28
N VAL A 81 7.36 10.92 3.20
CA VAL A 81 6.52 10.03 2.39
C VAL A 81 7.05 8.61 2.46
N ALA A 82 6.15 7.66 2.72
CA ALA A 82 6.48 6.25 2.59
C ALA A 82 6.53 5.88 1.10
N ALA A 83 7.48 5.05 0.72
CA ALA A 83 7.73 4.74 -0.67
C ALA A 83 8.10 3.28 -0.88
N ARG A 84 8.11 2.88 -2.15
CA ARG A 84 8.41 1.53 -2.60
C ARG A 84 9.43 1.63 -3.72
N LEU A 85 10.61 1.06 -3.49
CA LEU A 85 11.69 1.03 -4.45
C LEU A 85 11.68 -0.27 -5.24
N THR A 86 11.68 -0.14 -6.57
CA THR A 86 11.91 -1.23 -7.52
C THR A 86 13.24 -0.99 -8.24
N LEU A 87 14.08 -2.02 -8.30
CA LEU A 87 15.36 -1.99 -8.99
C LEU A 87 15.44 -3.12 -10.02
N ALA A 88 16.00 -2.82 -11.17
CA ALA A 88 16.28 -3.79 -12.21
C ALA A 88 17.59 -3.47 -12.95
N ILE A 89 18.18 -4.49 -13.57
CA ILE A 89 19.20 -4.30 -14.61
C ILE A 89 18.55 -4.67 -15.93
N ALA A 90 18.56 -3.74 -16.86
CA ALA A 90 17.97 -3.89 -18.18
C ALA A 90 19.02 -3.76 -19.28
N PHE A 91 18.85 -4.52 -20.36
CA PHE A 91 19.58 -4.36 -21.62
C PHE A 91 18.68 -4.86 -22.76
N GLU A 92 18.90 -4.36 -23.98
CA GLU A 92 18.03 -4.64 -25.13
C GLU A 92 16.56 -4.22 -24.89
N GLY A 93 16.34 -3.20 -24.07
CA GLY A 93 15.01 -2.68 -23.73
C GLY A 93 14.19 -3.56 -22.79
N GLN A 94 14.79 -4.61 -22.19
CA GLN A 94 14.08 -5.52 -21.28
C GLN A 94 14.80 -5.63 -19.94
N PRO A 95 14.05 -5.69 -18.81
CA PRO A 95 14.63 -6.07 -17.53
C PRO A 95 15.06 -7.54 -17.58
N ARG A 96 16.26 -7.80 -17.07
CA ARG A 96 16.92 -9.12 -17.14
C ARG A 96 17.33 -9.61 -15.76
N TRP A 97 17.54 -8.68 -14.84
CA TRP A 97 17.59 -8.93 -13.41
C TRP A 97 16.66 -7.97 -12.70
N LYS A 98 15.97 -8.44 -11.67
CA LYS A 98 15.08 -7.64 -10.83
C LYS A 98 15.38 -7.93 -9.36
N ALA A 99 15.45 -6.88 -8.55
CA ALA A 99 15.54 -7.02 -7.10
C ALA A 99 14.16 -7.29 -6.51
N PRO A 100 14.08 -7.88 -5.29
CA PRO A 100 12.87 -7.79 -4.49
C PRO A 100 12.46 -6.33 -4.31
N GLN A 101 11.15 -6.11 -4.22
CA GLN A 101 10.60 -4.81 -3.87
C GLN A 101 11.03 -4.43 -2.45
N ILE A 102 11.39 -3.16 -2.24
CA ILE A 102 11.86 -2.66 -0.94
C ILE A 102 10.91 -1.57 -0.48
N ASP A 103 10.30 -1.75 0.68
CA ASP A 103 9.50 -0.72 1.33
C ASP A 103 10.40 0.25 2.11
N ILE A 104 10.19 1.54 1.90
CA ILE A 104 10.91 2.66 2.48
C ILE A 104 9.95 3.39 3.42
N ALA A 105 10.31 3.44 4.71
CA ALA A 105 9.52 4.17 5.70
C ALA A 105 9.59 5.68 5.47
N ALA A 106 8.48 6.38 5.74
CA ALA A 106 8.44 7.84 5.80
C ALA A 106 9.46 8.38 6.82
N GLY A 107 10.02 9.55 6.52
CA GLY A 107 10.97 10.23 7.40
C GLY A 107 11.83 11.24 6.66
N THR A 108 12.75 11.87 7.39
CA THR A 108 13.57 12.98 6.89
C THR A 108 15.02 12.60 6.63
N ASP A 109 15.55 11.56 7.29
CA ASP A 109 16.95 11.15 7.21
C ASP A 109 17.27 10.38 5.92
N ASP A 110 18.47 10.52 5.37
CA ASP A 110 18.93 9.70 4.23
C ASP A 110 18.90 8.19 4.57
N VAL A 111 18.59 7.34 3.58
CA VAL A 111 18.55 5.87 3.71
C VAL A 111 19.71 5.25 2.97
N ALA A 112 20.51 4.46 3.68
CA ALA A 112 21.53 3.59 3.10
C ALA A 112 21.02 2.14 3.09
N LEU A 113 20.68 1.62 1.92
CA LEU A 113 20.13 0.28 1.71
C LEU A 113 21.20 -0.82 1.64
N GLY A 114 22.46 -0.44 1.44
CA GLY A 114 23.56 -1.38 1.29
C GLY A 114 23.48 -2.18 -0.01
N ALA A 115 23.96 -3.43 0.02
CA ALA A 115 24.01 -4.31 -1.14
C ALA A 115 22.68 -5.06 -1.32
N ILE A 116 22.07 -4.91 -2.50
CA ILE A 116 20.78 -5.50 -2.86
C ILE A 116 21.02 -6.54 -3.94
N VAL A 117 20.57 -7.78 -3.70
CA VAL A 117 20.79 -8.91 -4.62
C VAL A 117 19.58 -9.05 -5.54
N ALA A 118 19.80 -8.84 -6.84
CA ALA A 118 18.85 -9.11 -7.89
C ALA A 118 18.91 -10.58 -8.35
N THR A 119 17.78 -11.09 -8.79
CA THR A 119 17.64 -12.43 -9.38
C THR A 119 17.33 -12.30 -10.87
N PRO A 120 17.64 -13.33 -11.69
CA PRO A 120 17.23 -13.35 -13.09
C PRO A 120 15.73 -13.14 -13.22
N TYR A 121 15.34 -12.27 -14.16
CA TYR A 121 13.96 -11.87 -14.37
C TYR A 121 13.59 -11.97 -15.84
N VAL A 122 12.39 -12.48 -16.11
CA VAL A 122 11.77 -12.52 -17.42
C VAL A 122 10.40 -11.86 -17.30
N ALA A 123 10.22 -10.77 -18.04
CA ALA A 123 8.92 -10.13 -18.18
C ALA A 123 7.97 -11.08 -18.92
N ALA A 124 6.95 -11.58 -18.22
CA ALA A 124 5.85 -12.27 -18.84
C ALA A 124 4.69 -11.29 -19.10
N GLY A 125 3.79 -11.64 -20.03
CA GLY A 125 2.56 -10.89 -20.22
C GLY A 125 1.62 -11.00 -19.01
N PHE A 126 0.32 -10.84 -19.24
CA PHE A 126 -0.69 -10.99 -18.19
C PHE A 126 -0.46 -12.26 -17.35
N GLU A 127 -0.34 -12.06 -16.04
CA GLU A 127 0.03 -13.11 -15.08
C GLU A 127 -1.22 -13.56 -14.33
N SER A 128 -1.62 -14.82 -14.52
CA SER A 128 -2.73 -15.42 -13.78
C SER A 128 -2.23 -15.94 -12.44
N GLN A 129 -2.99 -15.69 -11.37
CA GLN A 129 -2.66 -16.18 -10.04
C GLN A 129 -3.32 -17.53 -9.75
N PHE A 130 -2.57 -18.42 -9.11
CA PHE A 130 -3.02 -19.74 -8.69
C PHE A 130 -2.72 -19.95 -7.21
N ASN A 131 -3.70 -20.43 -6.45
CA ASN A 131 -3.52 -20.89 -5.08
C ASN A 131 -3.16 -22.37 -5.10
N CYS A 132 -1.88 -22.64 -4.82
CA CYS A 132 -1.28 -23.96 -4.75
C CYS A 132 -1.07 -24.34 -3.27
N GLU A 133 -2.08 -24.95 -2.64
CA GLU A 133 -2.04 -25.35 -1.21
C GLU A 133 -1.71 -24.20 -0.23
N GLY A 134 -2.33 -23.03 -0.43
CA GLY A 134 -2.14 -21.83 0.41
C GLY A 134 -0.99 -20.94 -0.03
N LYS A 135 -0.27 -21.30 -1.09
CA LYS A 135 0.79 -20.47 -1.70
C LYS A 135 0.30 -19.88 -3.01
N ILE A 136 0.43 -18.57 -3.16
CA ILE A 136 0.11 -17.89 -4.42
C ILE A 136 1.28 -18.04 -5.38
N VAL A 137 1.00 -18.60 -6.55
CA VAL A 137 1.94 -18.75 -7.66
C VAL A 137 1.38 -17.96 -8.84
N GLY A 138 2.17 -17.04 -9.36
CA GLY A 138 1.86 -16.36 -10.61
C GLY A 138 2.31 -17.19 -11.81
N ALA A 139 1.52 -17.22 -12.87
CA ALA A 139 1.87 -17.84 -14.13
C ALA A 139 1.60 -16.85 -15.27
N GLY A 140 2.68 -16.29 -15.82
CA GLY A 140 2.64 -15.45 -17.01
C GLY A 140 3.16 -16.22 -18.22
N PHE A 141 2.66 -15.92 -19.41
CA PHE A 141 3.09 -16.58 -20.64
C PHE A 141 3.92 -15.63 -21.50
N VAL A 142 5.03 -16.12 -22.03
CA VAL A 142 5.91 -15.39 -22.94
C VAL A 142 6.45 -16.32 -24.01
N ASN A 143 6.18 -15.98 -25.28
CA ASN A 143 6.42 -16.88 -26.41
C ASN A 143 5.76 -18.25 -26.15
N ASP A 144 6.51 -19.35 -26.35
CA ASP A 144 6.07 -20.73 -26.10
C ASP A 144 6.48 -21.24 -24.70
N SER A 145 6.64 -20.34 -23.73
CA SER A 145 7.04 -20.69 -22.36
C SER A 145 6.11 -20.06 -21.33
N VAL A 146 6.00 -20.71 -20.18
CA VAL A 146 5.41 -20.12 -18.97
C VAL A 146 6.53 -19.64 -18.06
N VAL A 147 6.34 -18.46 -17.49
CA VAL A 147 7.14 -17.92 -16.38
C VAL A 147 6.30 -18.08 -15.13
N LEU A 148 6.73 -18.98 -14.24
CA LEU A 148 6.12 -19.15 -12.93
C LEU A 148 6.84 -18.22 -11.95
N THR A 149 6.10 -17.35 -11.28
CA THR A 149 6.58 -16.53 -10.17
C THR A 149 6.19 -17.21 -8.86
N LEU A 150 7.18 -17.67 -8.11
CA LEU A 150 7.00 -18.38 -6.84
C LEU A 150 6.78 -17.37 -5.68
N PRO A 151 6.26 -17.82 -4.50
CA PRO A 151 6.00 -16.94 -3.37
C PRO A 151 7.21 -16.16 -2.84
N ASP A 152 8.43 -16.64 -3.11
CA ASP A 152 9.68 -15.97 -2.76
C ASP A 152 10.15 -14.94 -3.82
N GLY A 153 9.33 -14.71 -4.85
CA GLY A 153 9.62 -13.82 -5.99
C GLY A 153 10.55 -14.43 -7.03
N SER A 154 11.07 -15.65 -6.81
CA SER A 154 11.90 -16.31 -7.80
C SER A 154 11.08 -16.81 -8.99
N GLN A 155 11.68 -16.76 -10.18
CA GLN A 155 11.02 -17.20 -11.41
C GLN A 155 11.54 -18.56 -11.90
N ARG A 156 10.64 -19.33 -12.52
CA ARG A 156 10.94 -20.55 -13.28
C ARG A 156 10.37 -20.44 -14.67
N VAL A 157 11.22 -20.56 -15.68
CA VAL A 157 10.81 -20.51 -17.08
C VAL A 157 10.74 -21.92 -17.62
N LEU A 158 9.55 -22.36 -18.02
CA LEU A 158 9.32 -23.72 -18.51
C LEU A 158 8.79 -23.65 -19.95
N PRO A 159 9.46 -24.27 -20.94
CA PRO A 159 8.95 -24.34 -22.30
C PRO A 159 7.75 -25.29 -22.40
N GLN A 160 6.90 -25.03 -23.39
CA GLN A 160 5.73 -25.86 -23.68
C GLN A 160 6.17 -27.25 -24.18
N VAL A 161 5.48 -28.28 -23.71
CA VAL A 161 5.63 -29.65 -24.16
C VAL A 161 4.30 -30.20 -24.65
N ILE A 162 4.35 -31.20 -25.55
CA ILE A 162 3.15 -31.81 -26.12
C ILE A 162 2.38 -32.55 -25.01
N ALA A 163 1.08 -32.28 -24.90
CA ALA A 163 0.18 -32.95 -23.98
C ALA A 163 -1.14 -33.33 -24.67
N ALA A 164 -1.79 -34.39 -24.17
CA ALA A 164 -3.05 -34.89 -24.74
C ALA A 164 -4.25 -33.96 -24.50
N SER A 165 -4.19 -33.09 -23.48
CA SER A 165 -5.22 -32.09 -23.17
C SER A 165 -4.65 -31.01 -22.24
N GLY A 166 -5.01 -29.75 -22.46
CA GLY A 166 -4.48 -28.60 -21.71
C GLY A 166 -3.07 -28.18 -22.15
N ALA A 167 -2.56 -27.12 -21.54
CA ALA A 167 -1.23 -26.59 -21.82
C ALA A 167 -0.24 -27.07 -20.76
N LYS A 168 0.69 -27.94 -21.15
CA LYS A 168 1.75 -28.45 -20.27
C LYS A 168 3.08 -27.80 -20.64
N PHE A 169 3.81 -27.39 -19.62
CA PHE A 169 5.13 -26.80 -19.70
C PHE A 169 6.05 -27.57 -18.75
N ALA A 170 7.26 -27.89 -19.17
CA ALA A 170 8.13 -28.75 -18.37
C ALA A 170 9.60 -28.39 -18.54
N ASP A 171 10.38 -28.63 -17.51
CA ASP A 171 11.83 -28.49 -17.56
C ASP A 171 12.38 -29.49 -18.61
N PRO A 172 13.12 -29.03 -19.63
CA PRO A 172 13.69 -29.91 -20.66
C PRO A 172 14.61 -30.99 -20.11
N ASP A 173 15.32 -30.69 -19.02
CA ASP A 173 16.29 -31.60 -18.42
C ASP A 173 15.60 -32.61 -17.48
N ASN A 174 14.50 -32.21 -16.84
CA ASN A 174 13.78 -33.04 -15.86
C ASN A 174 12.24 -32.90 -15.96
N PRO A 175 11.62 -33.29 -17.09
CA PRO A 175 10.23 -32.96 -17.39
C PRO A 175 9.19 -33.66 -16.49
N ASP A 176 9.61 -34.73 -15.80
CA ASP A 176 8.78 -35.46 -14.83
C ASP A 176 8.90 -34.93 -13.40
N GLN A 177 9.97 -34.18 -13.10
CA GLN A 177 10.24 -33.59 -11.78
C GLN A 177 9.78 -32.14 -11.69
N THR A 178 9.81 -31.41 -12.79
CA THR A 178 9.44 -29.99 -12.82
C THR A 178 8.54 -29.70 -14.02
N PHE A 179 7.26 -29.43 -13.76
CA PHE A 179 6.29 -29.07 -14.79
C PHE A 179 5.16 -28.21 -14.23
N PHE A 180 4.49 -27.49 -15.12
CA PHE A 180 3.22 -26.82 -14.88
C PHE A 180 2.23 -27.25 -15.95
N TRP A 181 1.06 -27.71 -15.53
CA TRP A 181 0.01 -28.18 -16.44
C TRP A 181 -1.30 -27.48 -16.14
N ASN A 182 -1.61 -26.48 -16.94
CA ASN A 182 -2.86 -25.74 -16.84
C ASN A 182 -3.99 -26.42 -17.64
N LYS A 183 -5.16 -26.50 -17.02
CA LYS A 183 -6.42 -27.00 -17.59
C LYS A 183 -7.59 -26.12 -17.14
N GLY A 184 -7.88 -25.08 -17.91
CA GLY A 184 -8.93 -24.11 -17.56
C GLY A 184 -8.48 -23.28 -16.35
N GLU A 185 -9.34 -23.20 -15.33
CA GLU A 185 -9.05 -22.46 -14.10
C GLU A 185 -8.17 -23.23 -13.12
N ASN A 186 -7.93 -24.53 -13.33
CA ASN A 186 -7.08 -25.32 -12.44
C ASN A 186 -5.72 -25.57 -13.10
N ALA A 187 -4.71 -25.80 -12.27
CA ALA A 187 -3.41 -26.25 -12.71
C ALA A 187 -2.87 -27.34 -11.80
N THR A 188 -2.10 -28.26 -12.36
CA THR A 188 -1.28 -29.19 -11.59
C THR A 188 0.16 -28.77 -11.79
N MET A 189 0.88 -28.53 -10.70
CA MET A 189 2.26 -28.11 -10.73
C MET A 189 3.14 -29.14 -10.01
N ARG A 190 4.33 -29.38 -10.54
CA ARG A 190 5.38 -30.09 -9.83
C ARG A 190 6.65 -29.27 -9.87
N ILE A 191 7.28 -29.04 -8.72
CA ILE A 191 8.58 -28.37 -8.61
C ILE A 191 9.49 -29.27 -7.79
N ASP A 192 10.65 -29.64 -8.34
CA ASP A 192 11.66 -30.47 -7.68
C ASP A 192 11.08 -31.77 -7.08
N GLY A 193 10.12 -32.38 -7.80
CA GLY A 193 9.47 -33.64 -7.42
C GLY A 193 8.22 -33.50 -6.55
N ILE A 194 7.94 -32.32 -5.99
CA ILE A 194 6.77 -32.08 -5.14
C ILE A 194 5.56 -31.73 -6.02
N LEU A 195 4.56 -32.61 -6.04
CA LEU A 195 3.32 -32.41 -6.78
C LEU A 195 2.33 -31.60 -5.94
N THR A 196 1.71 -30.59 -6.55
CA THR A 196 0.74 -29.69 -5.93
C THR A 196 -0.42 -29.45 -6.89
N GLU A 197 -1.65 -29.52 -6.38
CA GLU A 197 -2.83 -29.08 -7.11
C GLU A 197 -3.08 -27.59 -6.83
N CYS A 198 -3.39 -26.85 -7.88
CA CYS A 198 -3.55 -25.42 -7.85
C CYS A 198 -4.92 -25.02 -8.40
N ALA A 199 -5.62 -24.16 -7.68
CA ALA A 199 -6.86 -23.54 -8.14
C ALA A 199 -6.59 -22.10 -8.56
N GLY A 200 -7.15 -21.68 -9.69
CA GLY A 200 -7.09 -20.30 -10.15
C GLY A 200 -7.70 -19.38 -9.11
N VAL A 201 -7.02 -18.27 -8.85
CA VAL A 201 -7.52 -17.21 -7.99
C VAL A 201 -8.22 -16.23 -8.92
N ALA A 202 -9.53 -16.09 -8.75
CA ALA A 202 -10.23 -14.97 -9.37
C ALA A 202 -9.52 -13.70 -8.93
N GLU A 203 -9.21 -12.80 -9.87
CA GLU A 203 -8.61 -11.51 -9.53
C GLU A 203 -9.49 -10.87 -8.45
N ALA A 204 -8.91 -10.72 -7.24
CA ALA A 204 -9.56 -9.93 -6.22
C ALA A 204 -9.57 -8.51 -6.77
N GLN A 205 -10.73 -8.06 -7.27
CA GLN A 205 -10.90 -6.66 -7.62
C GLN A 205 -10.50 -5.87 -6.38
N ALA A 206 -9.45 -5.06 -6.46
CA ALA A 206 -9.09 -4.19 -5.36
C ALA A 206 -10.34 -3.40 -4.97
N ALA A 207 -10.64 -3.34 -3.68
CA ALA A 207 -11.76 -2.55 -3.23
C ALA A 207 -11.56 -1.10 -3.74
N PRO A 208 -12.61 -0.45 -4.26
CA PRO A 208 -12.51 0.92 -4.72
C PRO A 208 -11.94 1.80 -3.60
N TRP A 209 -11.01 2.68 -3.95
CA TRP A 209 -10.64 3.76 -3.05
C TRP A 209 -11.80 4.77 -3.01
N HIS A 210 -12.25 5.11 -1.81
CA HIS A 210 -13.33 6.06 -1.60
C HIS A 210 -12.80 7.30 -0.88
N ALA A 211 -13.29 8.47 -1.25
CA ALA A 211 -13.15 9.68 -0.46
C ALA A 211 -14.41 10.54 -0.52
N GLY A 212 -14.67 11.30 0.53
CA GLY A 212 -15.84 12.15 0.59
C GLY A 212 -15.85 13.10 1.77
N GLY A 213 -16.83 13.99 1.78
CA GLY A 213 -16.99 14.98 2.84
C GLY A 213 -18.18 15.89 2.63
N THR A 214 -18.31 16.87 3.52
CA THR A 214 -19.33 17.91 3.40
C THR A 214 -18.80 19.08 2.58
N ALA A 215 -19.64 19.61 1.70
CA ALA A 215 -19.33 20.81 0.94
C ALA A 215 -19.07 22.01 1.88
N HIS A 216 -18.21 22.92 1.42
CA HIS A 216 -17.74 24.05 2.23
C HIS A 216 -18.88 24.96 2.76
N ASP A 217 -19.96 25.10 2.02
CA ASP A 217 -21.14 25.91 2.35
C ASP A 217 -22.24 25.12 3.10
N GLY A 218 -21.99 23.85 3.42
CA GLY A 218 -22.98 22.95 3.99
C GLY A 218 -24.13 22.61 3.03
N ALA A 219 -24.01 22.91 1.74
CA ALA A 219 -25.06 22.70 0.74
C ALA A 219 -25.25 21.22 0.33
N GLY A 220 -24.39 20.32 0.80
CA GLY A 220 -24.52 18.89 0.55
C GLY A 220 -23.25 18.09 0.84
N GLU A 221 -23.33 16.80 0.60
CA GLU A 221 -22.21 15.86 0.63
C GLU A 221 -21.67 15.63 -0.77
N TRP A 222 -20.37 15.33 -0.84
CA TRP A 222 -19.67 14.89 -2.04
C TRP A 222 -18.93 13.59 -1.74
N GLY A 223 -18.80 12.74 -2.75
CA GLY A 223 -18.04 11.49 -2.68
C GLY A 223 -17.43 11.17 -4.03
N ILE A 224 -16.27 10.51 -4.01
CA ILE A 224 -15.59 9.99 -5.19
C ILE A 224 -15.17 8.54 -4.91
N ASP A 225 -15.59 7.64 -5.80
CA ASP A 225 -15.16 6.24 -5.81
C ASP A 225 -14.22 6.04 -6.98
N VAL A 226 -13.05 5.42 -6.73
CA VAL A 226 -12.00 5.16 -7.72
C VAL A 226 -11.69 3.67 -7.75
N SER A 227 -11.88 3.05 -8.92
CA SER A 227 -11.50 1.66 -9.19
C SER A 227 -10.58 1.62 -10.39
N ASP A 228 -9.39 1.06 -10.19
CA ASP A 228 -8.28 1.18 -11.15
C ASP A 228 -8.02 2.67 -11.44
N ASP A 229 -8.26 3.12 -12.67
CA ASP A 229 -8.20 4.54 -13.05
C ASP A 229 -9.58 5.18 -13.22
N ASN A 230 -10.67 4.41 -13.14
CA ASN A 230 -12.02 4.95 -13.35
C ASN A 230 -12.54 5.58 -12.07
N TYR A 231 -13.15 6.75 -12.17
CA TYR A 231 -13.80 7.40 -11.05
C TYR A 231 -15.30 7.65 -11.29
N THR A 232 -16.06 7.66 -10.21
CA THR A 232 -17.43 8.20 -10.15
C THR A 232 -17.48 9.27 -9.06
N LEU A 233 -17.79 10.50 -9.45
CA LEU A 233 -17.98 11.63 -8.55
C LEU A 233 -19.47 11.88 -8.36
N THR A 234 -19.92 11.79 -7.11
CA THR A 234 -21.30 12.04 -6.69
C THR A 234 -21.37 13.30 -5.83
N ARG A 235 -22.37 14.15 -6.09
CA ARG A 235 -22.64 15.35 -5.30
C ARG A 235 -24.14 15.50 -5.07
N THR A 236 -24.50 15.96 -3.88
CA THR A 236 -25.91 16.11 -3.49
C THR A 236 -26.67 17.02 -4.46
N GLY A 237 -27.71 16.49 -5.10
CA GLY A 237 -28.57 17.26 -6.00
C GLY A 237 -27.99 17.51 -7.40
N GLU A 238 -26.87 16.87 -7.74
CA GLU A 238 -26.25 16.93 -9.08
C GLU A 238 -26.19 15.53 -9.70
N ASP A 239 -26.05 15.47 -11.03
CA ASP A 239 -25.83 14.21 -11.74
C ASP A 239 -24.40 13.69 -11.48
N ASP A 240 -24.25 12.37 -11.44
CA ASP A 240 -22.95 11.73 -11.27
C ASP A 240 -22.03 12.04 -12.46
N VAL A 241 -20.77 12.31 -12.16
CA VAL A 241 -19.72 12.52 -13.16
C VAL A 241 -18.78 11.34 -13.16
N VAL A 242 -18.65 10.68 -14.32
CA VAL A 242 -17.75 9.54 -14.50
C VAL A 242 -16.59 9.92 -15.41
N GLY A 243 -15.42 9.36 -15.13
CA GLY A 243 -14.23 9.63 -15.94
C GLY A 243 -13.08 8.71 -15.62
N VAL A 244 -11.90 9.05 -16.14
CA VAL A 244 -10.65 8.33 -15.92
C VAL A 244 -9.65 9.31 -15.31
N LEU A 245 -9.03 8.94 -14.20
CA LEU A 245 -7.95 9.69 -13.59
C LEU A 245 -6.70 9.60 -14.47
N PRO A 246 -5.98 10.71 -14.69
CA PRO A 246 -4.67 10.68 -15.33
C PRO A 246 -3.62 10.04 -14.41
N ALA A 247 -2.39 9.89 -14.89
CA ALA A 247 -1.28 9.53 -14.02
C ALA A 247 -1.14 10.55 -12.87
N PRO A 248 -1.04 10.09 -11.61
CA PRO A 248 -0.88 10.97 -10.45
C PRO A 248 0.45 11.74 -10.49
N GLN A 249 0.47 12.89 -9.84
CA GLN A 249 1.68 13.71 -9.67
C GLN A 249 1.92 14.00 -8.20
N TRP A 250 3.19 13.94 -7.79
CA TRP A 250 3.60 14.42 -6.47
C TRP A 250 3.79 15.94 -6.50
N ARG A 251 3.05 16.68 -5.68
CA ARG A 251 3.19 18.13 -5.53
C ARG A 251 2.90 18.57 -4.10
N ASP A 252 3.80 19.34 -3.50
CA ASP A 252 3.63 19.99 -2.19
C ASP A 252 3.18 19.04 -1.06
N GLY A 253 3.72 17.83 -0.98
CA GLY A 253 3.46 16.85 0.06
C GLY A 253 2.20 16.01 -0.15
N ALA A 254 1.67 15.99 -1.38
CA ALA A 254 0.45 15.27 -1.71
C ALA A 254 0.52 14.61 -3.08
N VAL A 255 -0.32 13.60 -3.25
CA VAL A 255 -0.67 13.07 -4.57
C VAL A 255 -1.75 13.96 -5.18
N VAL A 256 -1.59 14.33 -6.45
CA VAL A 256 -2.52 15.22 -7.15
C VAL A 256 -2.86 14.69 -8.53
N TRP A 257 -4.16 14.68 -8.84
CA TRP A 257 -4.71 14.41 -10.17
C TRP A 257 -5.36 15.67 -10.72
N ASP A 258 -4.96 16.09 -11.91
CA ASP A 258 -5.59 17.19 -12.66
C ASP A 258 -6.37 16.64 -13.87
N VAL A 259 -7.69 16.60 -13.75
CA VAL A 259 -8.60 16.11 -14.79
C VAL A 259 -9.11 17.30 -15.60
N ALA A 260 -8.72 17.38 -16.87
CA ALA A 260 -9.00 18.55 -17.73
C ALA A 260 -10.50 18.81 -17.99
N ASP A 261 -11.30 17.74 -18.08
CA ASP A 261 -12.76 17.78 -18.23
C ASP A 261 -13.32 16.80 -17.20
N PRO A 262 -14.00 17.27 -16.13
CA PRO A 262 -14.71 18.54 -15.99
C PRO A 262 -13.90 19.74 -15.48
N GLY A 263 -12.56 19.66 -15.43
CA GLY A 263 -11.73 20.65 -14.75
C GLY A 263 -11.71 20.36 -13.25
N MET A 264 -11.25 19.18 -12.87
CA MET A 264 -11.24 18.69 -11.50
C MET A 264 -9.80 18.51 -11.02
N THR A 265 -9.45 19.06 -9.87
CA THR A 265 -8.21 18.76 -9.17
C THR A 265 -8.53 17.97 -7.90
N LEU A 266 -8.04 16.74 -7.82
CA LEU A 266 -8.11 15.89 -6.63
C LEU A 266 -6.73 15.86 -5.97
N ARG A 267 -6.67 16.13 -4.66
CA ARG A 267 -5.43 16.17 -3.89
C ARG A 267 -5.56 15.32 -2.63
N THR A 268 -4.61 14.43 -2.37
CA THR A 268 -4.62 13.52 -1.21
C THR A 268 -3.30 13.56 -0.44
N THR A 269 -3.38 13.71 0.88
CA THR A 269 -2.22 13.67 1.79
C THR A 269 -2.37 12.53 2.78
N GLN A 270 -1.26 11.89 3.15
CA GLN A 270 -1.21 10.83 4.18
C GLN A 270 -1.33 11.41 5.61
N ALA A 271 -2.44 12.07 5.87
CA ALA A 271 -2.76 12.65 7.17
C ALA A 271 -4.14 12.14 7.59
N ILE A 272 -4.22 11.65 8.84
CA ILE A 272 -5.46 11.10 9.37
C ILE A 272 -6.52 12.20 9.41
N CYS A 273 -7.66 11.90 8.80
CA CYS A 273 -8.82 12.77 8.72
C CYS A 273 -9.98 12.15 9.47
N THR A 274 -10.68 12.93 10.31
CA THR A 274 -11.87 12.45 11.01
C THR A 274 -13.11 12.92 10.26
N GLY A 275 -13.91 11.96 9.78
CA GLY A 275 -15.17 12.19 9.08
C GLY A 275 -16.23 12.85 9.97
N ALA A 276 -17.31 13.31 9.35
CA ALA A 276 -18.43 13.93 10.08
C ALA A 276 -19.14 12.97 11.05
N ASP A 277 -19.06 11.67 10.78
CA ASP A 277 -19.52 10.56 11.63
C ASP A 277 -18.54 10.21 12.76
N GLY A 278 -17.37 10.86 12.81
CA GLY A 278 -16.29 10.56 13.76
C GLY A 278 -15.39 9.41 13.36
N MET A 279 -15.58 8.81 12.18
CA MET A 279 -14.72 7.74 11.66
C MET A 279 -13.35 8.31 11.25
N PRO A 280 -12.23 7.75 11.73
CA PRO A 280 -10.91 8.14 11.24
C PRO A 280 -10.61 7.46 9.91
N HIS A 281 -10.10 8.22 8.96
CA HIS A 281 -9.63 7.78 7.66
C HIS A 281 -8.13 8.04 7.52
N PRO A 282 -7.41 7.23 6.73
CA PRO A 282 -5.95 7.37 6.59
C PRO A 282 -5.51 8.62 5.83
N GLU A 283 -6.40 9.22 5.02
CA GLU A 283 -6.04 10.31 4.13
C GLU A 283 -6.96 11.53 4.32
N THR A 284 -6.35 12.71 4.19
CA THR A 284 -7.06 13.97 4.05
C THR A 284 -7.11 14.31 2.56
N VAL A 285 -8.30 14.63 2.08
CA VAL A 285 -8.59 14.81 0.66
C VAL A 285 -9.16 16.19 0.41
N SER A 286 -8.72 16.81 -0.68
CA SER A 286 -9.29 18.04 -1.18
C SER A 286 -9.66 17.91 -2.66
N LEU A 287 -10.89 18.30 -2.98
CA LEU A 287 -11.44 18.28 -4.33
C LEU A 287 -11.77 19.71 -4.78
N THR A 288 -11.24 20.12 -5.93
CA THR A 288 -11.56 21.43 -6.54
C THR A 288 -12.16 21.22 -7.92
N LEU A 289 -13.24 21.95 -8.24
CA LEU A 289 -13.93 21.90 -9.53
C LEU A 289 -13.91 23.29 -10.17
N GLY A 290 -13.33 23.41 -11.37
CA GLY A 290 -13.09 24.66 -12.07
C GLY A 290 -12.35 25.66 -11.17
N ASP A 291 -12.86 26.89 -11.12
CA ASP A 291 -12.38 27.96 -10.23
C ASP A 291 -13.14 27.99 -8.87
N GLY A 292 -13.84 26.90 -8.53
CA GLY A 292 -14.62 26.79 -7.30
C GLY A 292 -13.76 26.66 -6.03
N PRO A 293 -14.39 26.77 -4.85
CA PRO A 293 -13.68 26.51 -3.59
C PRO A 293 -13.30 25.03 -3.47
N ALA A 294 -12.19 24.79 -2.77
CA ALA A 294 -11.75 23.45 -2.44
C ALA A 294 -12.69 22.80 -1.41
N LEU A 295 -13.31 21.69 -1.80
CA LEU A 295 -14.11 20.83 -0.92
C LEU A 295 -13.15 19.95 -0.11
N GLN A 296 -13.31 19.93 1.21
CA GLN A 296 -12.50 19.11 2.11
C GLN A 296 -13.21 17.81 2.42
N GLY A 297 -12.46 16.74 2.62
CA GLY A 297 -12.98 15.42 2.92
C GLY A 297 -11.90 14.47 3.43
N CYS A 298 -12.34 13.26 3.72
CA CYS A 298 -11.51 12.16 4.20
C CYS A 298 -11.51 11.04 3.16
N GLY A 299 -10.40 10.30 3.05
CA GLY A 299 -10.23 9.28 2.01
C GLY A 299 -9.52 8.02 2.50
N GLY A 300 -9.74 6.94 1.75
CA GLY A 300 -9.21 5.61 2.02
C GLY A 300 -10.03 4.83 3.04
N ASP A 301 -9.74 3.53 3.12
CA ASP A 301 -10.40 2.58 4.01
C ASP A 301 -9.92 2.77 5.47
N PRO A 302 -10.81 3.10 6.43
CA PRO A 302 -10.49 3.16 7.85
C PRO A 302 -9.81 1.90 8.40
N ALA A 303 -10.08 0.72 7.84
CA ALA A 303 -9.52 -0.55 8.30
C ALA A 303 -8.00 -0.58 8.22
N VAL A 304 -7.41 0.13 7.25
CA VAL A 304 -5.95 0.24 7.08
C VAL A 304 -5.28 0.88 8.30
N LEU A 305 -5.98 1.73 9.05
CA LEU A 305 -5.45 2.32 10.29
C LEU A 305 -5.31 1.29 11.42
N LEU A 306 -6.17 0.26 11.45
CA LEU A 306 -6.11 -0.80 12.46
C LEU A 306 -5.17 -1.94 12.06
N GLN A 307 -5.01 -2.18 10.76
CA GLN A 307 -4.26 -3.32 10.22
C GLN A 307 -2.73 -3.09 10.21
N GLY A 308 -2.00 -4.16 9.90
CA GLY A 308 -0.54 -4.15 9.73
C GLY A 308 0.21 -4.62 10.97
N ALA A 309 0.49 -3.71 11.90
CA ALA A 309 1.27 -3.99 13.11
C ALA A 309 0.41 -4.45 14.30
N ASP A 310 1.04 -5.13 15.26
CA ASP A 310 0.42 -5.51 16.53
C ASP A 310 0.16 -4.28 17.41
N TRP A 311 -1.04 -4.18 17.96
CA TRP A 311 -1.40 -3.16 18.96
C TRP A 311 -1.18 -3.71 20.37
N LYS A 312 -0.18 -3.18 21.08
CA LYS A 312 0.08 -3.49 22.48
C LYS A 312 -0.78 -2.62 23.38
N VAL A 313 -1.61 -3.24 24.20
CA VAL A 313 -2.51 -2.54 25.11
C VAL A 313 -1.72 -1.95 26.26
N VAL A 314 -1.93 -0.67 26.52
CA VAL A 314 -1.24 0.10 27.58
C VAL A 314 -2.22 0.58 28.65
N ASP A 315 -3.51 0.69 28.33
CA ASP A 315 -4.56 1.00 29.29
C ASP A 315 -5.86 0.25 28.94
N LEU A 316 -6.54 -0.23 29.97
CA LEU A 316 -7.87 -0.82 29.89
C LEU A 316 -8.74 -0.20 30.98
N LEU A 317 -9.80 0.51 30.55
CA LEU A 317 -10.79 1.18 31.39
C LEU A 317 -10.19 2.20 32.39
N GLY A 318 -9.10 2.87 32.03
CA GLY A 318 -8.43 3.86 32.87
C GLY A 318 -7.66 3.29 34.07
N LYS A 319 -7.40 1.97 34.07
CA LYS A 319 -6.77 1.23 35.18
C LYS A 319 -5.37 0.70 34.86
N GLY A 320 -4.79 1.05 33.72
CA GLY A 320 -3.56 0.46 33.20
C GLY A 320 -3.74 -1.01 32.78
N VAL A 321 -2.64 -1.75 32.72
CA VAL A 321 -2.60 -3.20 32.43
C VAL A 321 -2.04 -3.99 33.62
N PRO A 322 -2.42 -5.27 33.80
CA PRO A 322 -1.82 -6.14 34.83
C PRO A 322 -0.30 -6.25 34.66
N SER A 323 0.45 -6.35 35.75
CA SER A 323 1.91 -6.55 35.69
C SER A 323 2.32 -7.98 35.32
N ASP A 324 1.37 -8.93 35.38
CA ASP A 324 1.56 -10.36 35.17
C ASP A 324 0.95 -10.87 33.84
N GLY A 325 0.63 -9.97 32.89
CA GLY A 325 0.16 -10.33 31.56
C GLY A 325 0.18 -9.18 30.56
N ASP A 326 0.26 -9.51 29.28
CA ASP A 326 0.37 -8.54 28.18
C ASP A 326 -0.87 -8.59 27.29
N GLY A 327 -1.42 -7.41 26.97
CA GLY A 327 -2.51 -7.28 26.01
C GLY A 327 -1.98 -7.01 24.61
N VAL A 328 -2.37 -7.80 23.62
CA VAL A 328 -2.03 -7.59 22.20
C VAL A 328 -3.27 -7.79 21.35
N ILE A 329 -3.48 -6.93 20.37
CA ILE A 329 -4.57 -7.01 19.39
C ILE A 329 -3.97 -6.91 17.99
N ARG A 330 -4.37 -7.80 17.10
CA ARG A 330 -4.00 -7.82 15.69
C ARG A 330 -5.27 -7.84 14.84
N PHE A 331 -5.40 -6.86 13.97
CA PHE A 331 -6.45 -6.78 12.96
C PHE A 331 -5.88 -7.21 11.61
N ALA A 332 -6.51 -8.18 10.95
CA ALA A 332 -6.06 -8.70 9.66
C ALA A 332 -6.96 -8.19 8.51
N PRO A 333 -6.42 -8.07 7.27
CA PRO A 333 -7.19 -7.63 6.11
C PRO A 333 -8.40 -8.49 5.75
N ASP A 334 -8.46 -9.74 6.20
CA ASP A 334 -9.58 -10.67 5.98
C ASP A 334 -10.76 -10.47 6.94
N GLY A 335 -10.73 -9.40 7.75
CA GLY A 335 -11.74 -9.12 8.77
C GLY A 335 -11.58 -9.97 10.04
N SER A 336 -10.48 -10.73 10.19
CA SER A 336 -10.19 -11.45 11.43
C SER A 336 -9.49 -10.55 12.45
N VAL A 337 -9.84 -10.74 13.73
CA VAL A 337 -9.14 -10.13 14.86
C VAL A 337 -8.61 -11.23 15.76
N SER A 338 -7.36 -11.12 16.16
CA SER A 338 -6.70 -12.09 17.03
C SER A 338 -5.77 -11.41 18.00
N GLY A 339 -5.35 -12.11 19.05
CA GLY A 339 -4.37 -11.55 19.96
C GLY A 339 -4.32 -12.26 21.28
N LYS A 340 -3.82 -11.54 22.29
CA LYS A 340 -3.67 -12.01 23.65
C LYS A 340 -4.41 -11.07 24.61
N SER A 341 -5.35 -11.59 25.37
CA SER A 341 -6.09 -10.88 26.41
C SER A 341 -5.41 -11.11 27.77
N PHE A 342 -4.18 -10.58 27.92
CA PHE A 342 -3.27 -10.73 29.06
C PHE A 342 -2.67 -12.13 29.22
N CYS A 343 -3.51 -13.12 29.50
CA CYS A 343 -3.12 -14.51 29.71
C CYS A 343 -3.42 -15.34 28.46
N ASN A 344 -4.68 -15.34 28.06
CA ASN A 344 -5.21 -16.22 27.03
C ASN A 344 -5.11 -15.62 25.63
N ASN A 345 -5.09 -16.50 24.64
CA ASN A 345 -5.21 -16.09 23.26
C ASN A 345 -6.68 -16.01 22.88
N PHE A 346 -7.04 -14.99 22.10
CA PHE A 346 -8.38 -14.86 21.55
C PHE A 346 -8.34 -14.74 20.03
N ILE A 347 -9.46 -15.14 19.42
CA ILE A 347 -9.73 -15.01 17.99
C ILE A 347 -11.17 -14.54 17.80
N GLY A 348 -11.45 -13.90 16.68
CA GLY A 348 -12.79 -13.52 16.25
C GLY A 348 -12.75 -12.78 14.93
N SER A 349 -13.81 -12.03 14.66
CA SER A 349 -13.92 -11.16 13.49
C SER A 349 -14.22 -9.73 13.91
N TYR A 350 -13.94 -8.79 13.02
CA TYR A 350 -14.31 -7.39 13.14
C TYR A 350 -14.78 -6.88 11.79
N GLU A 351 -15.65 -5.89 11.82
CA GLU A 351 -16.13 -5.19 10.63
C GLU A 351 -16.15 -3.69 10.94
N ILE A 352 -15.79 -2.89 9.93
CA ILE A 352 -15.96 -1.44 9.95
C ILE A 352 -17.01 -1.11 8.90
N GLY A 353 -18.09 -0.46 9.34
CA GLY A 353 -19.14 0.02 8.45
C GLY A 353 -19.56 1.44 8.82
N ALA A 354 -20.66 1.90 8.21
CA ALA A 354 -21.16 3.26 8.41
C ALA A 354 -21.53 3.59 9.88
N GLU A 355 -21.82 2.58 10.71
CA GLU A 355 -22.11 2.77 12.15
C GLU A 355 -20.88 2.66 13.06
N GLY A 356 -19.70 2.47 12.48
CA GLY A 356 -18.42 2.37 13.19
C GLY A 356 -17.81 0.97 13.19
N LEU A 357 -17.04 0.69 14.25
CA LEU A 357 -16.39 -0.59 14.49
C LEU A 357 -17.35 -1.55 15.18
N SER A 358 -17.45 -2.77 14.68
CA SER A 358 -18.17 -3.86 15.33
C SER A 358 -17.29 -5.10 15.47
N MET A 359 -17.40 -5.77 16.61
CA MET A 359 -16.73 -7.05 16.84
C MET A 359 -17.73 -8.18 16.71
N GLY A 360 -17.36 -9.23 15.98
CA GLY A 360 -18.10 -10.47 15.89
C GLY A 360 -17.91 -11.35 17.13
N HIS A 361 -18.13 -12.65 16.95
CA HIS A 361 -17.96 -13.60 18.04
C HIS A 361 -16.47 -13.77 18.39
N LEU A 362 -16.06 -13.29 19.56
CA LEU A 362 -14.74 -13.59 20.12
C LEU A 362 -14.76 -14.91 20.90
N ALA A 363 -13.81 -15.80 20.59
CA ALA A 363 -13.49 -17.01 21.33
C ALA A 363 -12.12 -16.85 22.02
N SER A 364 -11.96 -17.40 23.23
CA SER A 364 -10.71 -17.37 23.99
C SER A 364 -10.31 -18.77 24.45
N THR A 365 -9.01 -19.01 24.63
CA THR A 365 -8.49 -20.21 25.28
C THR A 365 -8.71 -20.18 26.80
N LEU A 366 -8.48 -21.31 27.48
CA LEU A 366 -8.50 -21.37 28.94
C LEU A 366 -7.13 -21.87 29.46
N MET A 367 -6.29 -20.92 29.85
CA MET A 367 -5.04 -21.14 30.57
C MET A 367 -5.16 -20.59 31.99
N ILE A 368 -4.38 -21.15 32.90
CA ILE A 368 -4.26 -20.65 34.28
C ILE A 368 -3.07 -19.69 34.32
N CYS A 369 -3.30 -18.43 34.68
CA CYS A 369 -2.25 -17.42 34.87
C CYS A 369 -2.23 -16.84 36.29
N GLY A 370 -1.44 -15.77 36.47
CA GLY A 370 -1.46 -14.99 37.71
C GLY A 370 -2.81 -14.31 37.94
N ALA A 371 -3.10 -14.00 39.20
CA ALA A 371 -4.42 -13.50 39.62
C ALA A 371 -4.80 -12.16 38.97
N GLY A 372 -3.84 -11.33 38.56
CA GLY A 372 -4.09 -10.05 37.92
C GLY A 372 -4.62 -10.21 36.50
N ALA A 373 -3.91 -11.00 35.68
CA ALA A 373 -4.28 -11.30 34.31
C ALA A 373 -5.63 -12.05 34.22
N ASP A 374 -5.81 -13.11 35.01
CA ASP A 374 -7.05 -13.91 35.03
C ASP A 374 -8.28 -13.06 35.39
N TYR A 375 -8.16 -12.18 36.39
CA TYR A 375 -9.27 -11.34 36.83
C TYR A 375 -9.68 -10.29 35.79
N ARG A 376 -8.74 -9.81 34.98
CA ARG A 376 -8.95 -8.70 34.03
C ARG A 376 -9.23 -9.13 32.60
N GLU A 377 -8.97 -10.37 32.24
CA GLU A 377 -9.30 -10.90 30.90
C GLU A 377 -10.79 -10.69 30.51
N PRO A 378 -11.79 -10.97 31.38
CA PRO A 378 -13.19 -10.76 31.01
C PRO A 378 -13.51 -9.29 30.72
N GLU A 379 -12.89 -8.34 31.45
CA GLU A 379 -13.02 -6.90 31.18
C GLU A 379 -12.47 -6.55 29.79
N PHE A 380 -11.33 -7.15 29.41
CA PHE A 380 -10.71 -6.95 28.10
C PHE A 380 -11.63 -7.42 26.98
N LEU A 381 -12.07 -8.68 27.03
CA LEU A 381 -12.92 -9.25 25.99
C LEU A 381 -14.27 -8.55 25.90
N GLN A 382 -14.84 -8.14 27.02
CA GLN A 382 -16.08 -7.36 27.02
C GLN A 382 -15.87 -5.98 26.38
N THR A 383 -14.75 -5.31 26.70
CA THR A 383 -14.40 -4.01 26.12
C THR A 383 -14.29 -4.08 24.60
N LEU A 384 -13.65 -5.13 24.07
CA LEU A 384 -13.61 -5.35 22.62
C LEU A 384 -15.04 -5.51 22.06
N ARG A 385 -15.88 -6.36 22.65
CA ARG A 385 -17.26 -6.58 22.17
C ARG A 385 -18.13 -5.33 22.18
N THR A 386 -17.90 -4.41 23.11
CA THR A 386 -18.71 -3.19 23.25
C THR A 386 -18.11 -1.97 22.57
N ALA A 387 -16.90 -2.07 22.00
CA ALA A 387 -16.32 -1.01 21.19
C ALA A 387 -17.25 -0.71 20.00
N LYS A 388 -17.46 0.59 19.76
CA LYS A 388 -18.32 1.11 18.69
C LYS A 388 -17.56 2.00 17.73
N THR A 389 -16.57 2.72 18.22
CA THR A 389 -15.72 3.55 17.38
C THR A 389 -14.27 3.37 17.78
N PHE A 390 -13.37 3.81 16.92
CA PHE A 390 -11.95 3.88 17.22
C PHE A 390 -11.40 5.22 16.75
N THR A 391 -10.32 5.65 17.36
CA THR A 391 -9.54 6.83 16.93
C THR A 391 -8.06 6.51 16.99
N ILE A 392 -7.27 7.16 16.15
CA ILE A 392 -5.81 7.20 16.29
C ILE A 392 -5.47 8.56 16.89
N ALA A 393 -4.88 8.56 18.08
CA ALA A 393 -4.45 9.78 18.76
C ALA A 393 -3.21 10.39 18.08
N ASP A 394 -2.92 11.66 18.38
CA ASP A 394 -1.79 12.41 17.80
C ASP A 394 -0.41 11.74 18.04
N ASP A 395 -0.29 10.94 19.10
CA ASP A 395 0.92 10.16 19.40
C ASP A 395 0.94 8.77 18.72
N GLY A 396 0.00 8.51 17.83
CA GLY A 396 -0.14 7.26 17.08
C GLY A 396 -0.83 6.12 17.85
N ALA A 397 -1.33 6.37 19.07
CA ALA A 397 -2.01 5.36 19.85
C ALA A 397 -3.42 5.08 19.33
N LEU A 398 -3.80 3.80 19.28
CA LEU A 398 -5.17 3.36 19.06
C LEU A 398 -6.00 3.56 20.33
N GLU A 399 -7.17 4.15 20.19
CA GLU A 399 -8.19 4.22 21.24
C GLU A 399 -9.49 3.57 20.77
N LEU A 400 -9.96 2.55 21.49
CA LEU A 400 -11.29 1.97 21.29
C LEU A 400 -12.29 2.64 22.22
N ARG A 401 -13.43 3.03 21.67
CA ARG A 401 -14.43 3.86 22.35
C ARG A 401 -15.79 3.19 22.40
N GLY A 402 -16.49 3.41 23.50
CA GLY A 402 -17.86 2.95 23.71
C GLY A 402 -18.88 3.80 22.96
N SER A 403 -20.15 3.44 23.04
CA SER A 403 -21.26 4.21 22.46
C SER A 403 -21.43 5.61 23.08
N ASP A 404 -20.88 5.83 24.28
CA ASP A 404 -20.85 7.12 24.97
C ASP A 404 -19.62 7.97 24.60
N GLY A 405 -18.77 7.47 23.70
CA GLY A 405 -17.53 8.12 23.28
C GLY A 405 -16.36 7.98 24.27
N ALA A 406 -16.55 7.32 25.42
CA ALA A 406 -15.50 7.15 26.41
C ALA A 406 -14.41 6.19 25.88
N VAL A 407 -13.14 6.53 26.13
CA VAL A 407 -12.01 5.63 25.84
C VAL A 407 -12.07 4.45 26.80
N MET A 408 -12.23 3.25 26.24
CA MET A 408 -12.30 2.01 27.01
C MET A 408 -10.99 1.23 26.97
N LEU A 409 -10.23 1.38 25.88
CA LEU A 409 -8.94 0.70 25.69
C LEU A 409 -8.00 1.61 24.89
N ARG A 410 -6.74 1.69 25.32
CA ARG A 410 -5.67 2.38 24.60
C ARG A 410 -4.53 1.42 24.29
N ALA A 411 -4.01 1.45 23.07
CA ALA A 411 -2.93 0.59 22.60
C ALA A 411 -1.93 1.34 21.70
N VAL A 412 -0.70 0.84 21.60
CA VAL A 412 0.41 1.42 20.81
C VAL A 412 1.05 0.38 19.91
N ARG A 413 1.69 0.79 18.81
CA ARG A 413 2.41 -0.10 17.89
C ARG A 413 3.79 -0.49 18.43
#